data_AF-A0A846TCU6-F1
#
_entry.id   AF-A0A846TCU6-F1
#
_cell.length_a   1.000
_cell.length_b   1.000
_cell.length_c   1.000
_cell.angle_alpha   90.00
_cell.angle_beta   90.00
_cell.angle_gamma   90.00
#
_symmetry.space_group_name_H-M   'P 1'
#
loop_
_entity.id
_entity.type
_entity.pdbx_description
1 polymer ?
#
loop_
_entity_poly.entity_id
_entity_poly.type
_entity_poly.pdbx_seq_one_letter_code
_entity_poly.pdbx_strand_id
1 'polypeptide(L)'
;MKKWIKLTAAILFVIMGGAGCMSSESKVVDHLEKVYAEEFEVESTKEGSDIFPEMYGKDKVIAHPEGKPELVFIAGESRNEAGVFYDTYVLSKWSKELDAKYSEQIKSDFGQEVEFKTLLLAQGDKYDPSMIDIPFSQYVTENKEVDVTVKIAIKTEGEPDISQYAEPVYNLLETLKKENTKFYGVSVG
;
A
#
# COMPACT_ATOMS: atom_id res chain seq x y z
N MET A 1 -7.47 14.19 -66.35
CA MET A 1 -7.74 12.79 -65.95
C MET A 1 -6.46 12.17 -65.41
N LYS A 2 -6.59 11.41 -64.31
CA LYS A 2 -5.57 10.63 -63.57
C LYS A 2 -4.67 11.46 -62.64
N LYS A 3 -4.41 11.08 -61.38
CA LYS A 3 -4.96 10.09 -60.44
C LYS A 3 -4.45 10.55 -59.07
N TRP A 4 -5.33 10.68 -58.07
CA TRP A 4 -4.94 10.83 -56.68
C TRP A 4 -4.29 9.53 -56.19
N ILE A 5 -3.10 9.63 -55.59
CA ILE A 5 -2.51 8.54 -54.81
C ILE A 5 -2.50 9.02 -53.35
N LYS A 6 -3.44 8.48 -52.59
CA LYS A 6 -3.41 8.50 -51.12
C LYS A 6 -2.24 7.61 -50.70
N LEU A 7 -1.23 8.18 -50.05
CA LEU A 7 -0.19 7.39 -49.39
C LEU A 7 -0.37 7.54 -47.88
N THR A 8 -1.09 6.58 -47.30
CA THR A 8 -1.21 6.38 -45.86
C THR A 8 0.12 5.76 -45.39
N ALA A 9 1.04 6.57 -44.87
CA ALA A 9 2.27 6.07 -44.28
C ALA A 9 2.02 5.75 -42.80
N ALA A 10 1.64 4.50 -42.53
CA ALA A 10 1.75 3.90 -41.21
C ALA A 10 3.24 3.65 -40.93
N ILE A 11 3.86 4.49 -40.11
CA ILE A 11 5.20 4.24 -39.59
C ILE A 11 5.04 3.54 -38.24
N LEU A 12 5.30 2.24 -38.28
CA LEU A 12 5.55 1.37 -37.13
C LEU A 12 6.61 2.01 -36.22
N PHE A 13 6.20 2.46 -35.03
CA PHE A 13 7.15 2.67 -33.94
C PHE A 13 7.59 1.30 -33.44
N VAL A 14 8.67 0.79 -34.01
CA VAL A 14 9.47 -0.27 -33.41
C VAL A 14 10.17 0.38 -32.21
N ILE A 15 9.59 0.21 -31.01
CA ILE A 15 10.29 0.48 -29.76
C ILE A 15 11.36 -0.61 -29.66
N MET A 16 12.55 -0.31 -30.20
CA MET A 16 13.75 -1.08 -29.92
C MET A 16 14.03 -0.93 -28.42
N GLY A 17 13.65 -1.97 -27.67
CA GLY A 17 14.08 -2.18 -26.30
C GLY A 17 15.60 -2.22 -26.28
N GLY A 18 16.21 -1.10 -25.89
CA GLY A 18 17.55 -1.12 -25.35
C GLY A 18 17.49 -1.90 -24.06
N ALA A 19 18.20 -3.03 -23.99
CA ALA A 19 18.64 -3.61 -22.73
C ALA A 19 19.65 -2.65 -22.08
N GLY A 20 19.18 -1.47 -21.68
CA GLY A 20 19.84 -0.63 -20.70
C GLY A 20 19.53 -1.22 -19.33
N CYS A 21 20.49 -1.14 -18.41
CA CYS A 21 20.26 -1.52 -17.03
C CYS A 21 19.16 -0.62 -16.46
N MET A 22 17.91 -1.09 -16.53
CA MET A 22 16.76 -0.39 -15.97
C MET A 22 16.94 -0.37 -14.45
N SER A 23 16.80 0.80 -13.83
CA SER A 23 16.89 0.95 -12.38
C SER A 23 15.88 0.03 -11.70
N SER A 24 16.20 -0.43 -10.48
CA SER A 24 15.30 -1.24 -9.65
C SER A 24 13.93 -0.58 -9.50
N GLU A 25 13.92 0.74 -9.32
CA GLU A 25 12.73 1.58 -9.30
C GLU A 25 11.86 1.42 -10.56
N SER A 26 12.43 1.66 -11.75
CA SER A 26 11.67 1.59 -13.01
C SER A 26 11.10 0.19 -13.26
N LYS A 27 11.83 -0.88 -12.90
CA LYS A 27 11.30 -2.25 -13.02
C LYS A 27 10.08 -2.49 -12.14
N VAL A 28 10.10 -1.95 -10.91
CA VAL A 28 8.99 -2.12 -9.97
C VAL A 28 7.79 -1.30 -10.43
N VAL A 29 7.99 -0.05 -10.86
CA VAL A 29 6.91 0.79 -11.39
C VAL A 29 6.29 0.16 -12.63
N ASP A 30 7.09 -0.24 -13.63
CA ASP A 30 6.60 -0.93 -14.84
C ASP A 30 5.78 -2.18 -14.50
N HIS A 31 6.18 -2.92 -13.45
CA HIS A 31 5.43 -4.06 -12.97
C HIS A 31 4.07 -3.66 -12.40
N LEU A 32 4.03 -2.66 -11.52
CA LEU A 32 2.80 -2.16 -10.91
C LEU A 32 1.81 -1.66 -11.96
N GLU A 33 2.27 -0.84 -12.90
CA GLU A 33 1.42 -0.28 -13.97
C GLU A 33 0.85 -1.39 -14.86
N LYS A 34 1.64 -2.43 -15.14
CA LYS A 34 1.17 -3.59 -15.89
C LYS A 34 0.14 -4.42 -15.13
N VAL A 35 0.30 -4.56 -13.81
CA VAL A 35 -0.59 -5.38 -12.97
C VAL A 35 -1.92 -4.67 -12.70
N TYR A 36 -1.87 -3.38 -12.38
CA TYR A 36 -3.03 -2.61 -11.94
C TYR A 36 -3.65 -1.73 -13.02
N ALA A 37 -3.00 -1.57 -14.17
CA ALA A 37 -3.45 -0.72 -15.27
C ALA A 37 -3.72 0.75 -14.85
N GLU A 38 -2.91 1.27 -13.93
CA GLU A 38 -2.90 2.66 -13.48
C GLU A 38 -1.45 3.16 -13.30
N GLU A 39 -1.23 4.46 -13.34
CA GLU A 39 0.08 5.09 -13.16
C GLU A 39 0.41 5.28 -11.67
N PHE A 40 1.71 5.19 -11.33
CA PHE A 40 2.19 5.28 -9.95
C PHE A 40 3.30 6.32 -9.78
N GLU A 41 3.24 7.08 -8.69
CA GLU A 41 4.29 8.01 -8.27
C GLU A 41 5.14 7.38 -7.16
N VAL A 42 6.46 7.54 -7.25
CA VAL A 42 7.42 7.06 -6.23
C VAL A 42 7.72 8.21 -5.27
N GLU A 43 7.41 8.02 -3.99
CA GLU A 43 7.76 8.99 -2.95
C GLU A 43 9.24 8.89 -2.56
N SER A 44 9.73 7.66 -2.44
CA SER A 44 11.12 7.40 -2.06
C SER A 44 11.51 5.97 -2.38
N THR A 45 12.82 5.73 -2.41
CA THR A 45 13.41 4.41 -2.56
C THR A 45 14.19 4.05 -1.30
N LYS A 46 14.17 2.77 -0.95
CA LYS A 46 15.01 2.21 0.11
C LYS A 46 15.97 1.22 -0.53
N GLU A 47 17.25 1.61 -0.57
CA GLU A 47 18.32 0.75 -1.06
C GLU A 47 18.47 -0.50 -0.19
N GLY A 48 18.61 -1.64 -0.87
CA GLY A 48 18.94 -2.93 -0.29
C GLY A 48 20.40 -3.29 -0.51
N SER A 49 20.69 -4.59 -0.61
CA SER A 49 22.00 -5.11 -0.95
C SER A 49 21.91 -6.12 -2.09
N ASP A 50 22.57 -5.82 -3.21
CA ASP A 50 22.73 -6.78 -4.30
C ASP A 50 23.64 -7.96 -3.91
N ILE A 51 24.58 -7.74 -2.99
CA ILE A 51 25.59 -8.73 -2.58
C ILE A 51 25.05 -9.64 -1.48
N PHE A 52 24.22 -9.10 -0.58
CA PHE A 52 23.64 -9.84 0.54
C PHE A 52 22.12 -9.61 0.65
N PRO A 53 21.34 -9.93 -0.39
CA PRO A 53 19.89 -9.67 -0.43
C PRO A 53 19.12 -10.47 0.63
N GLU A 54 19.65 -11.62 1.05
CA GLU A 54 19.07 -12.43 2.11
C GLU A 54 19.13 -11.73 3.49
N MET A 55 20.19 -10.98 3.76
CA MET A 55 20.40 -10.28 5.04
C MET A 55 19.78 -8.89 5.05
N TYR A 56 19.95 -8.12 3.98
CA TYR A 56 19.56 -6.71 3.94
C TYR A 56 18.36 -6.41 3.04
N GLY A 57 17.82 -7.41 2.34
CA GLY A 57 16.77 -7.23 1.34
C GLY A 57 17.31 -6.66 0.02
N LYS A 58 16.46 -6.66 -1.01
CA LYS A 58 16.66 -5.88 -2.23
C LYS A 58 16.04 -4.49 -2.09
N ASP A 59 16.33 -3.63 -3.05
CA ASP A 59 15.71 -2.33 -3.20
C ASP A 59 14.19 -2.42 -3.14
N LYS A 60 13.59 -1.40 -2.52
CA LYS A 60 12.14 -1.24 -2.42
C LYS A 60 11.77 0.18 -2.80
N VAL A 61 10.59 0.33 -3.36
CA VAL A 61 9.97 1.63 -3.62
C VAL A 61 8.85 1.84 -2.61
N ILE A 62 8.70 3.07 -2.16
CA ILE A 62 7.52 3.57 -1.47
C ILE A 62 6.79 4.40 -2.51
N ALA A 63 5.57 4.01 -2.83
CA ALA A 63 4.82 4.56 -3.95
C ALA A 63 3.34 4.74 -3.59
N HIS A 64 2.64 5.51 -4.41
CA HIS A 64 1.18 5.61 -4.41
C HIS A 64 0.66 5.78 -5.84
N PRO A 65 -0.61 5.47 -6.13
CA PRO A 65 -1.20 5.77 -7.43
C PRO A 65 -1.21 7.28 -7.68
N GLU A 66 -1.07 7.69 -8.94
CA GLU A 66 -1.16 9.11 -9.32
C GLU A 66 -2.50 9.71 -8.83
N GLY A 67 -2.42 10.89 -8.20
CA GLY A 67 -3.57 11.58 -7.64
C GLY A 67 -4.20 10.95 -6.38
N LYS A 68 -3.62 9.88 -5.82
CA LYS A 68 -4.07 9.22 -4.57
C LYS A 68 -2.94 9.10 -3.53
N PRO A 69 -2.32 10.21 -3.08
CA PRO A 69 -1.17 10.18 -2.17
C PRO A 69 -1.47 9.56 -0.80
N GLU A 70 -2.74 9.39 -0.43
CA GLU A 70 -3.13 8.72 0.80
C GLU A 70 -2.91 7.19 0.76
N LEU A 71 -2.85 6.59 -0.44
CA LEU A 71 -2.69 5.16 -0.67
C LEU A 71 -1.22 4.74 -0.78
N VAL A 72 -0.38 5.19 0.14
CA VAL A 72 1.05 4.82 0.17
C VAL A 72 1.22 3.33 0.45
N PHE A 73 2.07 2.66 -0.33
CA PHE A 73 2.41 1.25 -0.17
C PHE A 73 3.89 0.99 -0.49
N ILE A 74 4.36 -0.20 -0.13
CA ILE A 74 5.72 -0.65 -0.44
C ILE A 74 5.63 -1.68 -1.56
N ALA A 75 6.53 -1.58 -2.53
CA ALA A 75 6.72 -2.60 -3.56
C ALA A 75 8.21 -2.90 -3.78
N GLY A 76 8.51 -4.07 -4.32
CA GLY A 76 9.89 -4.45 -4.61
C GLY A 76 10.01 -5.80 -5.29
N GLU A 77 11.25 -6.14 -5.63
CA GLU A 77 11.57 -7.47 -6.14
C GLU A 77 11.83 -8.43 -4.98
N SER A 78 11.38 -9.68 -5.12
CA SER A 78 11.64 -10.76 -4.20
C SER A 78 13.14 -10.92 -3.99
N ARG A 79 13.53 -11.02 -2.72
CA ARG A 79 14.92 -11.32 -2.34
C ARG A 79 15.32 -12.75 -2.73
N ASN A 80 14.36 -13.67 -2.75
CA ASN A 80 14.59 -15.10 -2.95
C ASN A 80 14.60 -15.51 -4.44
N GLU A 81 13.92 -14.75 -5.31
CA GLU A 81 13.71 -15.14 -6.71
C GLU A 81 13.76 -13.91 -7.62
N ALA A 82 14.63 -13.94 -8.63
CA ALA A 82 14.81 -12.83 -9.53
C ALA A 82 13.61 -12.68 -10.49
N GLY A 83 13.14 -11.46 -10.68
CA GLY A 83 11.99 -11.14 -11.53
C GLY A 83 10.62 -11.49 -10.93
N VAL A 84 10.57 -11.98 -9.69
CA VAL A 84 9.34 -12.06 -8.90
C VAL A 84 9.19 -10.78 -8.12
N PHE A 85 8.01 -10.18 -8.14
CA PHE A 85 7.70 -8.92 -7.48
C PHE A 85 6.70 -9.13 -6.36
N TYR A 86 6.68 -8.21 -5.41
CA TYR A 86 5.65 -8.10 -4.39
C TYR A 86 5.31 -6.64 -4.17
N ASP A 87 4.09 -6.40 -3.71
CA ASP A 87 3.62 -5.10 -3.29
C ASP A 87 2.61 -5.25 -2.14
N THR A 88 2.35 -4.16 -1.44
CA THR A 88 1.32 -4.08 -0.39
C THR A 88 0.17 -3.17 -0.81
N TYR A 89 -0.11 -3.02 -2.11
CA TYR A 89 -1.07 -2.04 -2.59
C TYR A 89 -2.51 -2.42 -2.21
N VAL A 90 -2.87 -3.69 -2.34
CA VAL A 90 -4.17 -4.23 -1.87
C VAL A 90 -4.36 -3.93 -0.38
N LEU A 91 -3.31 -4.13 0.44
CA LEU A 91 -3.36 -3.82 1.87
C LEU A 91 -3.55 -2.31 2.12
N SER A 92 -2.92 -1.44 1.33
CA SER A 92 -3.08 0.01 1.45
C SER A 92 -4.51 0.46 1.11
N LYS A 93 -5.12 -0.13 0.07
CA LYS A 93 -6.53 0.12 -0.28
C LYS A 93 -7.47 -0.30 0.85
N TRP A 94 -7.30 -1.51 1.40
CA TRP A 94 -8.08 -1.97 2.55
C TRP A 94 -7.84 -1.14 3.83
N SER A 95 -6.61 -0.71 4.06
CA SER A 95 -6.28 0.22 5.14
C SER A 95 -7.08 1.52 5.01
N LYS A 96 -7.22 2.06 3.79
CA LYS A 96 -8.01 3.27 3.54
C LYS A 96 -9.51 3.05 3.75
N GLU A 97 -10.03 1.87 3.42
CA GLU A 97 -11.42 1.51 3.75
C GLU A 97 -11.67 1.52 5.26
N LEU A 98 -10.71 0.99 6.03
CA LEU A 98 -10.77 1.00 7.49
C LEU A 98 -10.61 2.41 8.08
N ASP A 99 -9.78 3.25 7.47
CA ASP A 99 -9.67 4.66 7.86
C ASP A 99 -11.02 5.37 7.77
N ALA A 100 -11.72 5.18 6.64
CA ALA A 100 -13.05 5.73 6.46
C ALA A 100 -14.04 5.17 7.49
N LYS A 101 -13.97 3.87 7.78
CA LYS A 101 -14.84 3.18 8.76
C LYS A 101 -14.68 3.72 10.17
N TYR A 102 -13.45 3.98 10.63
CA TYR A 102 -13.19 4.38 12.02
C TYR A 102 -13.11 5.89 12.23
N SER A 103 -13.13 6.70 11.16
CA SER A 103 -12.92 8.15 11.28
C SER A 103 -13.86 8.84 12.25
N GLU A 104 -15.15 8.51 12.26
CA GLU A 104 -16.13 9.18 13.14
C GLU A 104 -15.87 8.85 14.60
N GLN A 105 -15.68 7.56 14.91
CA GLN A 105 -15.38 7.10 16.27
C GLN A 105 -14.07 7.69 16.79
N ILE A 106 -13.00 7.65 16.00
CA ILE A 106 -11.69 8.15 16.41
C ILE A 106 -11.74 9.65 16.68
N LYS A 107 -12.40 10.44 15.81
CA LYS A 107 -12.55 11.89 16.04
C LYS A 107 -13.43 12.24 17.23
N SER A 108 -14.39 11.37 17.56
CA SER A 108 -15.22 11.50 18.77
C SER A 108 -14.41 11.22 20.04
N ASP A 109 -13.62 10.15 20.02
CA ASP A 109 -12.92 9.66 21.23
C ASP A 109 -11.60 10.39 21.51
N PHE A 110 -10.86 10.76 20.45
CA PHE A 110 -9.53 11.37 20.54
C PHE A 110 -9.49 12.85 20.15
N GLY A 111 -10.62 13.40 19.68
CA GLY A 111 -10.74 14.80 19.27
C GLY A 111 -10.66 15.01 17.75
N GLN A 112 -11.22 16.12 17.28
CA GLN A 112 -11.40 16.38 15.84
C GLN A 112 -10.10 16.63 15.06
N GLU A 113 -9.04 17.03 15.75
CA GLU A 113 -7.74 17.37 15.15
C GLU A 113 -6.78 16.17 15.10
N VAL A 114 -7.20 15.00 15.57
CA VAL A 114 -6.35 13.82 15.60
C VAL A 114 -6.07 13.32 14.17
N GLU A 115 -4.81 12.99 13.91
CA GLU A 115 -4.41 12.27 12.70
C GLU A 115 -4.32 10.79 13.02
N PHE A 116 -4.76 9.94 12.10
CA PHE A 116 -4.68 8.49 12.29
C PHE A 116 -4.57 7.79 10.95
N LYS A 117 -4.06 6.55 10.99
CA LYS A 117 -4.00 5.64 9.86
C LYS A 117 -4.09 4.20 10.33
N THR A 118 -4.81 3.38 9.57
CA THR A 118 -4.92 1.96 9.80
C THR A 118 -3.82 1.25 9.03
N LEU A 119 -3.08 0.38 9.70
CA LEU A 119 -2.08 -0.49 9.12
C LEU A 119 -2.61 -1.92 9.10
N LEU A 120 -2.68 -2.49 7.90
CA LEU A 120 -2.97 -3.90 7.69
C LEU A 120 -1.68 -4.67 7.42
N LEU A 121 -1.52 -5.80 8.11
CA LEU A 121 -0.43 -6.74 7.87
C LEU A 121 -1.02 -8.12 7.62
N ALA A 122 -0.73 -8.67 6.45
CA ALA A 122 -1.05 -10.05 6.09
C ALA A 122 0.22 -10.73 5.57
N GLN A 123 0.29 -12.05 5.72
CA GLN A 123 1.34 -12.82 5.06
C GLN A 123 1.17 -12.71 3.53
N GLY A 124 2.28 -12.64 2.80
CA GLY A 124 2.27 -12.35 1.36
C GLY A 124 1.60 -13.41 0.49
N ASP A 125 1.35 -14.61 1.02
CA ASP A 125 0.60 -15.69 0.34
C ASP A 125 -0.91 -15.67 0.65
N LYS A 126 -1.37 -14.73 1.49
CA LYS A 126 -2.78 -14.60 1.90
C LYS A 126 -3.56 -13.59 1.08
N TYR A 127 -2.88 -12.79 0.26
CA TYR A 127 -3.49 -11.86 -0.67
C TYR A 127 -2.66 -11.78 -1.93
N ASP A 128 -3.27 -11.33 -3.01
CA ASP A 128 -2.61 -11.12 -4.28
C ASP A 128 -3.28 -9.98 -5.06
N PRO A 129 -2.65 -9.45 -6.13
CA PRO A 129 -3.18 -8.32 -6.89
C PRO A 129 -4.61 -8.50 -7.43
N SER A 130 -5.07 -9.72 -7.68
CA SER A 130 -6.45 -9.96 -8.16
C SER A 130 -7.52 -9.60 -7.13
N MET A 131 -7.14 -9.43 -5.86
CA MET A 131 -8.04 -9.06 -4.78
C MET A 131 -8.25 -7.54 -4.66
N ILE A 132 -7.67 -6.73 -5.55
CA ILE A 132 -7.74 -5.27 -5.45
C ILE A 132 -9.17 -4.73 -5.38
N ASP A 133 -10.14 -5.39 -6.01
CA ASP A 133 -11.55 -4.97 -6.01
C ASP A 133 -12.43 -5.70 -4.98
N ILE A 134 -11.84 -6.57 -4.16
CA ILE A 134 -12.54 -7.23 -3.06
C ILE A 134 -12.56 -6.28 -1.85
N PRO A 135 -13.71 -5.96 -1.26
CA PRO A 135 -13.76 -5.18 -0.03
C PRO A 135 -13.11 -5.92 1.15
N PHE A 136 -12.47 -5.18 2.08
CA PHE A 136 -11.82 -5.78 3.25
C PHE A 136 -12.79 -6.65 4.07
N SER A 137 -14.03 -6.20 4.22
CA SER A 137 -15.08 -6.90 4.97
C SER A 137 -15.41 -8.27 4.39
N GLN A 138 -15.28 -8.46 3.08
CA GLN A 138 -15.46 -9.76 2.43
C GLN A 138 -14.21 -10.63 2.65
N TYR A 139 -13.02 -10.06 2.43
CA TYR A 139 -11.74 -10.77 2.61
C TYR A 139 -11.61 -11.40 4.01
N VAL A 140 -11.93 -10.64 5.06
CA VAL A 140 -11.75 -11.07 6.46
C VAL A 140 -12.75 -12.15 6.90
N THR A 141 -13.83 -12.39 6.15
CA THR A 141 -14.74 -13.52 6.46
C THR A 141 -14.07 -14.87 6.26
N GLU A 142 -13.17 -14.97 5.29
CA GLU A 142 -12.46 -16.19 4.91
C GLU A 142 -11.01 -16.21 5.43
N ASN A 143 -10.41 -15.02 5.61
CA ASN A 143 -9.00 -14.86 5.95
C ASN A 143 -8.82 -14.09 7.28
N LYS A 144 -8.98 -14.81 8.39
CA LYS A 144 -8.91 -14.20 9.75
C LYS A 144 -7.50 -13.92 10.24
N GLU A 145 -6.47 -14.43 9.58
CA GLU A 145 -5.06 -14.31 9.99
C GLU A 145 -4.40 -13.00 9.52
N VAL A 146 -5.21 -11.97 9.26
CA VAL A 146 -4.74 -10.59 9.06
C VAL A 146 -4.64 -9.87 10.40
N ASP A 147 -3.60 -9.04 10.54
CA ASP A 147 -3.41 -8.12 11.65
C ASP A 147 -3.89 -6.72 11.26
N VAL A 148 -4.77 -6.16 12.10
CA VAL A 148 -5.34 -4.83 11.95
C VAL A 148 -4.89 -3.95 13.10
N THR A 149 -3.92 -3.07 12.82
CA THR A 149 -3.43 -2.12 13.81
C THR A 149 -3.88 -0.71 13.43
N VAL A 150 -4.66 -0.05 14.28
CA VAL A 150 -4.96 1.37 14.13
C VAL A 150 -3.86 2.19 14.80
N LYS A 151 -3.20 3.04 14.03
CA LYS A 151 -2.18 3.98 14.52
C LYS A 151 -2.77 5.37 14.62
N ILE A 152 -2.73 5.95 15.80
CA ILE A 152 -3.25 7.28 16.10
C ILE A 152 -2.05 8.15 16.46
N ALA A 153 -1.91 9.27 15.74
CA ALA A 153 -0.92 10.29 16.01
C ALA A 153 -1.59 11.43 16.78
N ILE A 154 -1.14 11.67 18.01
CA ILE A 154 -1.67 12.75 18.85
C ILE A 154 -0.62 13.83 18.98
N LYS A 155 -0.92 15.00 18.41
CA LYS A 155 -0.06 16.15 18.53
C LYS A 155 -0.22 16.77 19.93
N THR A 156 0.83 16.72 20.73
CA THR A 156 0.87 17.32 22.07
C THR A 156 1.96 18.40 22.15
N GLU A 157 1.74 19.44 22.97
CA GLU A 157 2.76 20.47 23.23
C GLU A 157 3.89 19.99 24.17
N GLY A 158 3.70 18.82 24.81
CA GLY A 158 4.64 18.21 25.76
C GLY A 158 4.45 16.69 25.85
N GLU A 159 4.89 16.06 26.94
CA GLU A 159 4.69 14.61 27.13
C GLU A 159 3.20 14.26 27.15
N PRO A 160 2.75 13.23 26.40
CA PRO A 160 1.36 12.83 26.38
C PRO A 160 0.93 12.29 27.75
N ASP A 161 -0.18 12.81 28.26
CA ASP A 161 -0.82 12.27 29.46
C ASP A 161 -1.58 10.99 29.13
N ILE A 162 -0.97 9.84 29.41
CA ILE A 162 -1.51 8.51 29.14
C ILE A 162 -2.92 8.33 29.71
N SER A 163 -3.22 8.96 30.85
CA SER A 163 -4.52 8.80 31.51
C SER A 163 -5.68 9.34 30.68
N GLN A 164 -5.43 10.30 29.78
CA GLN A 164 -6.43 10.88 28.89
C GLN A 164 -6.83 9.94 27.75
N TYR A 165 -5.97 8.98 27.40
CA TYR A 165 -6.16 8.12 26.23
C TYR A 165 -6.52 6.69 26.58
N ALA A 166 -6.47 6.30 27.87
CA ALA A 166 -6.72 4.92 28.30
C ALA A 166 -8.13 4.42 27.91
N GLU A 167 -9.17 5.22 28.15
CA GLU A 167 -10.55 4.88 27.80
C GLU A 167 -10.80 4.91 26.28
N PRO A 168 -10.41 5.98 25.53
CA PRO A 168 -10.45 5.98 24.06
C PRO A 168 -9.77 4.77 23.42
N VAL A 169 -8.57 4.40 23.88
CA VAL A 169 -7.83 3.24 23.38
C VAL A 169 -8.59 1.94 23.65
N TYR A 170 -9.13 1.77 24.86
CA TYR A 170 -9.90 0.58 25.21
C TYR A 170 -11.17 0.44 24.36
N ASN A 171 -11.91 1.53 24.16
CA ASN A 171 -13.13 1.54 23.34
C ASN A 171 -12.84 1.16 21.88
N LEU A 172 -11.75 1.67 21.32
CA LEU A 172 -11.33 1.33 19.98
C LEU A 172 -10.87 -0.14 19.88
N LEU A 173 -10.16 -0.67 20.88
CA LEU A 173 -9.80 -2.09 20.93
C LEU A 173 -11.02 -3.01 20.94
N GLU A 174 -12.06 -2.70 21.73
CA GLU A 174 -13.30 -3.48 21.74
C GLU A 174 -14.09 -3.34 20.42
N THR A 175 -13.88 -2.26 19.67
CA THR A 175 -14.42 -2.10 18.31
C THR A 175 -13.66 -3.00 17.33
N LEU A 176 -12.33 -2.96 17.32
CA LEU A 176 -11.50 -3.78 16.42
C LEU A 176 -11.70 -5.29 16.64
N LYS A 177 -11.91 -5.71 17.89
CA LYS A 177 -12.24 -7.10 18.24
C LYS A 177 -13.47 -7.66 17.50
N LYS A 178 -14.37 -6.79 17.00
CA LYS A 178 -15.56 -7.19 16.24
C LYS A 178 -15.29 -7.40 14.75
N GLU A 179 -14.09 -7.07 14.25
CA GLU A 179 -13.72 -7.19 12.83
C GLU A 179 -13.44 -8.62 12.36
N ASN A 180 -13.64 -9.62 13.21
CA ASN A 180 -13.41 -11.04 12.89
C ASN A 180 -11.94 -11.33 12.50
N THR A 181 -11.01 -10.49 12.93
CA THR A 181 -9.57 -10.68 12.76
C THR A 181 -8.99 -11.37 13.99
N LYS A 182 -7.92 -12.12 13.81
CA LYS A 182 -7.21 -12.80 14.91
C LYS A 182 -6.29 -11.86 15.67
N PHE A 183 -5.73 -10.88 14.98
CA PHE A 183 -4.80 -9.91 15.54
C PHE A 183 -5.34 -8.51 15.31
N TYR A 184 -5.35 -7.71 16.37
CA TYR A 184 -5.74 -6.32 16.32
C TYR A 184 -5.02 -5.53 17.41
N GLY A 185 -4.81 -4.24 17.15
CA GLY A 185 -4.11 -3.35 18.08
C GLY A 185 -4.45 -1.89 17.87
N VAL A 186 -4.21 -1.09 18.90
CA VAL A 186 -4.25 0.36 18.85
C VAL A 186 -2.90 0.86 19.34
N SER A 187 -2.25 1.69 18.54
CA SER A 187 -0.99 2.34 18.89
C SER A 187 -1.23 3.85 18.90
N VAL A 188 -0.96 4.49 20.03
CA VAL A 188 -1.03 5.94 20.19
C VAL A 188 0.39 6.46 20.38
N GLY A 189 0.76 7.51 19.65
CA GLY A 189 2.07 8.15 19.76
C GLY A 189 2.13 9.52 19.13
#